data_AF-A0A094E9U7-F1
#
_entry.id   AF-A0A094E9U7-F1
#
_cell.length_a   1.000
_cell.length_b   1.000
_cell.length_c   1.000
_cell.angle_alpha   90.00
_cell.angle_beta   90.00
_cell.angle_gamma   90.00
#
_symmetry.space_group_name_H-M   'P 1'
#
loop_
_entity.id
_entity.type
_entity.pdbx_description
1 polymer ?
#
loop_
_entity_poly.entity_id
_entity_poly.type
_entity_poly.pdbx_seq_one_letter_code
_entity_poly.pdbx_strand_id
1 'polypeptide(L)'
;MVTKIIQGASSTDEQLVEECKDKTNCDCDPTITWTNPEKGTSTTPPENTAAIIVDVRTSKGVIRIFQKSDSEYLGAIGTEQAGNLVIVPWRSGWYISAAGSLPVGYVAKREV
;
A
#
# COMPACT_ATOMS: atom_id res chain seq x y z
N MET A 1 -12.82 -5.64 5.46
CA MET A 1 -12.32 -5.73 4.06
C MET A 1 -11.62 -4.44 3.66
N VAL A 2 -10.50 -4.54 2.93
CA VAL A 2 -9.73 -3.38 2.44
C VAL A 2 -10.28 -2.84 1.13
N THR A 3 -10.27 -1.52 0.97
CA THR A 3 -10.55 -0.85 -0.31
C THR A 3 -9.31 -0.90 -1.20
N LYS A 4 -9.49 -1.24 -2.48
CA LYS A 4 -8.43 -1.30 -3.48
C LYS A 4 -8.73 -0.31 -4.60
N ILE A 5 -7.80 0.60 -4.88
CA ILE A 5 -7.89 1.53 -6.01
C ILE A 5 -6.82 1.10 -7.02
N ILE A 6 -7.26 0.70 -8.21
CA ILE A 6 -6.38 0.17 -9.26
C ILE A 6 -5.91 1.33 -10.12
N GLN A 7 -4.60 1.46 -10.27
CA GLN A 7 -3.93 2.46 -11.09
C GLN A 7 -3.17 1.79 -12.24
N GLY A 8 -3.07 2.49 -13.37
CA GLY A 8 -2.43 1.98 -14.56
C GLY A 8 -0.95 1.68 -14.35
N ALA A 9 -0.40 0.73 -15.12
CA ALA A 9 1.00 0.32 -15.03
C ALA A 9 2.01 1.48 -15.23
N SER A 10 1.61 2.47 -16.03
CA SER A 10 2.39 3.64 -16.41
C SER A 10 2.18 4.86 -15.51
N SER A 11 1.37 4.74 -14.45
CA SER A 11 1.16 5.85 -13.51
C SER A 11 2.48 6.27 -12.87
N THR A 12 2.74 7.57 -12.81
CA THR A 12 3.91 8.14 -12.14
C THR A 12 3.68 8.32 -10.64
N ASP A 13 4.75 8.53 -9.88
CA ASP A 13 4.66 8.76 -8.44
C ASP A 13 3.81 10.00 -8.11
N GLU A 14 3.89 11.07 -8.93
CA GLU A 14 3.05 12.26 -8.76
C GLU A 14 1.56 11.93 -8.95
N GLN A 15 1.21 11.16 -9.99
CA GLN A 15 -0.18 10.76 -10.25
C GLN A 15 -0.71 9.85 -9.13
N LEU A 16 0.14 8.96 -8.59
CA LEU A 16 -0.22 8.10 -7.47
C LEU A 16 -0.47 8.90 -6.19
N VAL A 17 0.33 9.94 -5.94
CA VAL A 17 0.14 10.83 -4.79
C VAL A 17 -1.12 11.68 -4.95
N GLU A 18 -1.39 12.22 -6.14
CA GLU A 18 -2.63 12.96 -6.43
C GLU A 18 -3.86 12.08 -6.17
N GLU A 19 -3.88 10.86 -6.70
CA GLU A 19 -4.96 9.91 -6.44
C GLU A 19 -5.07 9.59 -4.94
N CYS A 20 -3.94 9.44 -4.24
CA CYS A 20 -3.94 9.23 -2.79
C CYS A 20 -4.60 10.41 -2.06
N LYS A 21 -4.27 11.66 -2.42
CA LYS A 21 -4.87 12.87 -1.83
C LYS A 21 -6.39 12.87 -2.01
N ASP A 22 -6.86 12.60 -3.22
CA ASP A 22 -8.29 12.58 -3.56
C ASP A 22 -9.04 11.49 -2.79
N LYS A 23 -8.45 10.30 -2.64
CA LYS A 23 -9.12 9.14 -2.02
C LYS A 23 -9.03 9.10 -0.51
N THR A 24 -8.00 9.72 0.07
CA THR A 24 -7.80 9.75 1.52
C THR A 24 -8.20 11.09 2.14
N ASN A 25 -8.52 12.10 1.32
CA ASN A 25 -8.81 13.47 1.74
C ASN A 25 -7.73 14.02 2.69
N CYS A 26 -6.47 13.84 2.29
CA CYS A 26 -5.27 14.15 3.07
C CYS A 26 -4.40 15.16 2.31
N ASP A 27 -3.72 16.07 3.03
CA ASP A 27 -2.55 16.74 2.46
C ASP A 27 -1.38 15.75 2.54
N CYS A 28 -1.15 15.04 1.45
CA CYS A 28 -0.17 13.98 1.40
C CYS A 28 1.21 14.50 0.92
N ASP A 29 2.28 13.93 1.47
CA ASP A 29 3.65 14.24 1.05
C ASP A 29 3.81 13.92 -0.46
N PRO A 30 4.49 14.78 -1.25
CA PRO A 30 4.71 14.55 -2.67
C PRO A 30 5.63 13.35 -2.97
N THR A 31 6.33 12.82 -1.96
CA THR A 31 7.27 11.71 -2.12
C THR A 31 6.68 10.38 -1.65
N ILE A 32 7.01 9.32 -2.38
CA ILE A 32 6.67 7.94 -2.01
C ILE A 32 7.92 7.26 -1.48
N THR A 33 7.83 6.73 -0.25
CA THR A 33 8.92 5.91 0.29
C THR A 33 8.71 4.45 -0.11
N TRP A 34 9.46 3.99 -1.10
CA TRP A 34 9.42 2.60 -1.56
C TRP A 34 10.28 1.70 -0.68
N THR A 35 9.71 0.56 -0.29
CA THR A 35 10.39 -0.52 0.43
C THR A 35 10.02 -1.87 -0.15
N ASN A 36 10.68 -2.93 0.29
CA ASN A 36 10.37 -4.30 -0.12
C ASN A 36 10.25 -5.16 1.14
N PRO A 37 9.02 -5.36 1.66
CA PRO A 37 8.81 -6.05 2.94
C PRO A 37 9.36 -7.47 2.93
N GLU A 38 9.92 -7.90 4.06
CA GLU A 38 10.45 -9.25 4.20
C GLU A 38 9.32 -10.29 4.20
N LYS A 39 9.57 -11.42 3.52
CA LYS A 39 8.61 -12.51 3.41
C LYS A 39 8.30 -13.11 4.79
N GLY A 40 7.01 -13.24 5.09
CA GLY A 40 6.54 -13.88 6.33
C GLY A 40 6.69 -13.02 7.58
N THR A 41 7.27 -11.83 7.47
CA THR A 41 7.42 -10.88 8.58
C THR A 41 6.25 -9.90 8.61
N SER A 42 5.72 -9.63 9.80
CA SER A 42 4.73 -8.56 9.99
C SER A 42 5.41 -7.21 9.91
N THR A 43 5.02 -6.41 8.93
CA THR A 43 5.55 -5.05 8.73
C THR A 43 4.44 -4.04 9.02
N THR A 44 4.75 -3.06 9.85
CA THR A 44 3.87 -1.92 10.11
C THR A 44 4.40 -0.73 9.33
N PRO A 45 3.62 -0.16 8.38
CA PRO A 45 3.98 1.11 7.76
C PRO A 45 4.13 2.23 8.81
N PRO A 46 4.92 3.27 8.52
CA PRO A 46 5.10 4.43 9.41
C PRO A 46 3.77 5.00 9.94
N GLU A 47 3.76 5.55 11.16
CA GLU A 47 2.52 5.98 11.83
C GLU A 47 1.73 7.05 11.06
N ASN A 48 2.42 7.92 10.32
CA ASN A 48 1.83 8.96 9.49
C ASN A 48 1.42 8.49 8.08
N THR A 49 1.44 7.18 7.79
CA THR A 49 1.04 6.64 6.48
C THR A 49 -0.44 6.91 6.20
N ALA A 50 -0.73 7.62 5.10
CA ALA A 50 -2.07 7.87 4.58
C ALA A 50 -2.57 6.72 3.70
N ALA A 51 -1.70 6.16 2.87
CA ALA A 51 -1.96 5.02 2.02
C ALA A 51 -0.69 4.21 1.77
N ILE A 52 -0.87 2.94 1.44
CA ILE A 52 0.19 2.12 0.85
C ILE A 52 -0.10 1.90 -0.63
N ILE A 53 0.96 1.70 -1.40
CA ILE A 53 0.91 1.40 -2.83
C ILE A 53 1.64 0.09 -3.03
N VAL A 54 0.98 -0.90 -3.62
CA VAL A 54 1.60 -2.19 -3.92
C VAL A 54 1.88 -2.26 -5.42
N ASP A 55 3.15 -2.47 -5.78
CA ASP A 55 3.56 -2.66 -7.17
C ASP A 55 3.43 -4.14 -7.55
N VAL A 56 2.39 -4.45 -8.33
CA VAL A 56 2.10 -5.78 -8.87
C VAL A 56 2.28 -5.82 -10.39
N ARG A 57 3.06 -4.89 -10.97
CA ARG A 57 3.27 -4.82 -12.43
C ARG A 57 4.01 -6.05 -12.97
N THR A 58 5.06 -6.47 -12.27
CA THR A 58 6.00 -7.51 -12.74
C THR A 58 6.21 -8.64 -11.73
N SER A 59 5.82 -8.45 -10.46
CA SER A 59 6.18 -9.33 -9.37
C SER A 59 5.13 -10.41 -9.07
N LYS A 60 5.61 -11.64 -8.86
CA LYS A 60 4.79 -12.76 -8.37
C LYS A 60 4.85 -12.82 -6.85
N GLY A 61 3.86 -12.23 -6.21
CA GLY A 61 3.61 -12.44 -4.80
C GLY A 61 2.35 -11.72 -4.33
N VAL A 62 2.20 -11.64 -3.02
CA VAL A 62 1.00 -11.14 -2.37
C VAL A 62 1.37 -10.32 -1.14
N ILE A 63 0.83 -9.12 -1.02
CA ILE A 63 0.76 -8.36 0.23
C ILE A 63 -0.57 -8.67 0.89
N ARG A 64 -0.55 -9.29 2.07
CA ARG A 64 -1.73 -9.52 2.92
C ARG A 64 -1.83 -8.43 3.97
N ILE A 65 -3.04 -8.02 4.28
CA ILE A 65 -3.34 -6.95 5.24
C ILE A 65 -4.18 -7.53 6.38
N PHE A 66 -3.80 -7.21 7.60
CA PHE A 66 -4.42 -7.72 8.81
C PHE A 66 -4.69 -6.61 9.82
N GLN A 67 -5.69 -6.84 10.67
CA GLN A 67 -5.99 -6.04 11.84
C GLN A 67 -4.96 -6.37 12.95
N LYS A 68 -4.35 -5.37 13.60
CA LYS A 68 -3.37 -5.59 14.67
C LYS A 68 -3.96 -6.17 15.94
N SER A 69 -5.21 -5.85 16.26
CA SER A 69 -5.84 -6.20 17.55
C SER A 69 -6.01 -7.71 17.75
N ASP A 70 -6.29 -8.44 16.68
CA ASP A 70 -6.69 -9.86 16.71
C ASP A 70 -6.15 -10.67 15.53
N SER A 71 -5.31 -10.06 14.68
CA SER A 71 -4.81 -10.67 13.45
C SER A 71 -5.91 -11.07 12.45
N GLU A 72 -7.07 -10.40 12.49
CA GLU A 72 -8.12 -10.61 11.49
C GLU A 72 -7.59 -10.29 10.08
N TYR A 73 -7.85 -11.19 9.13
CA TYR A 73 -7.51 -10.97 7.73
C TYR A 73 -8.48 -9.98 7.08
N LEU A 74 -7.93 -8.88 6.54
CA LEU A 74 -8.72 -7.80 5.94
C LEU A 74 -8.73 -7.82 4.41
N GLY A 75 -7.73 -8.46 3.79
CA GLY A 75 -7.62 -8.61 2.35
C GLY A 75 -6.19 -8.77 1.87
N ALA A 76 -6.03 -8.87 0.56
CA ALA A 76 -4.73 -9.05 -0.07
C ALA A 76 -4.65 -8.40 -1.45
N ILE A 77 -3.44 -8.06 -1.86
CA ILE A 77 -3.09 -7.51 -3.16
C ILE A 77 -2.01 -8.39 -3.75
N GLY A 78 -2.22 -8.87 -4.97
CA GLY A 78 -1.29 -9.79 -5.61
C GLY A 78 -1.66 -10.09 -7.04
N THR A 79 -1.59 -11.36 -7.43
CA THR A 79 -1.74 -11.82 -8.82
C THR A 79 -3.05 -11.44 -9.48
N GLU A 80 -4.14 -11.29 -8.72
CA GLU A 80 -5.42 -10.82 -9.25
C GLU A 80 -5.37 -9.39 -9.80
N GLN A 81 -4.41 -8.59 -9.36
CA GLN A 81 -4.19 -7.22 -9.81
C GLN A 81 -2.96 -7.08 -10.70
N ALA A 82 -2.41 -8.20 -11.20
CA ALA A 82 -1.18 -8.22 -11.99
C ALA A 82 -1.20 -7.21 -13.15
N GLY A 83 -0.07 -6.55 -13.38
CA GLY A 83 0.07 -5.50 -14.38
C GLY A 83 -0.33 -4.10 -13.91
N ASN A 84 -0.69 -3.91 -12.64
CA ASN A 84 -1.16 -2.62 -12.11
C ASN A 84 -0.34 -2.14 -10.90
N LEU A 85 -0.63 -0.91 -10.48
CA LEU A 85 -0.31 -0.38 -9.16
C LEU A 85 -1.60 -0.34 -8.34
N VAL A 86 -1.55 -0.69 -7.06
CA VAL A 86 -2.76 -0.72 -6.22
C VAL A 86 -2.57 0.16 -5.01
N ILE A 87 -3.41 1.20 -4.90
CA ILE A 87 -3.46 2.08 -3.74
C ILE A 87 -4.45 1.50 -2.73
N VAL A 88 -4.03 1.47 -1.46
CA VAL A 88 -4.86 1.08 -0.33
C VAL A 88 -4.81 2.19 0.72
N PRO A 89 -5.92 2.91 0.95
CA PRO A 89 -6.04 3.84 2.07
C PRO A 89 -5.71 3.13 3.38
N TRP A 90 -4.79 3.70 4.15
CA TRP A 90 -4.18 3.02 5.29
C TRP A 90 -4.82 3.40 6.62
N ARG A 91 -4.83 2.45 7.56
CA ARG A 91 -5.23 2.69 8.95
C ARG A 91 -4.12 2.19 9.88
N SER A 92 -3.74 2.99 10.87
CA SER A 92 -2.64 2.69 11.80
C SER A 92 -2.83 1.39 12.60
N GLY A 93 -4.09 0.96 12.76
CA GLY A 93 -4.46 -0.32 13.37
C GLY A 93 -4.21 -1.55 12.50
N TRP A 94 -3.62 -1.42 11.31
CA TRP A 94 -3.32 -2.52 10.41
C TRP A 94 -1.83 -2.82 10.31
N TYR A 95 -1.49 -4.04 9.89
CA TYR A 95 -0.14 -4.43 9.46
C TYR A 95 -0.19 -5.23 8.17
N ILE A 96 0.94 -5.30 7.46
CA ILE A 96 1.09 -6.10 6.24
C ILE A 96 2.00 -7.31 6.48
N SER A 97 1.79 -8.36 5.70
CA SER A 97 2.73 -9.47 5.57
C SER A 97 2.90 -9.85 4.10
N ALA A 98 4.15 -9.94 3.65
CA ALA A 98 4.47 -10.30 2.28
C ALA A 98 4.60 -11.83 2.12
N ALA A 99 4.06 -12.35 1.02
CA ALA A 99 4.44 -13.65 0.47
C ALA A 99 5.01 -13.45 -0.93
N GLY A 100 6.32 -13.69 -1.07
CA GLY A 100 7.08 -13.28 -2.24
C GLY A 100 7.71 -11.91 -2.02
N SER A 101 8.15 -11.28 -3.11
CA SER A 101 8.82 -9.98 -3.07
C SER A 101 8.01 -8.99 -3.91
N LEU A 102 7.42 -7.99 -3.27
CA LEU A 102 6.74 -6.89 -3.96
C LEU A 102 7.20 -5.57 -3.36
N PRO A 103 7.53 -4.58 -4.21
CA PRO A 103 7.69 -3.21 -3.75
C PRO A 103 6.39 -2.69 -3.14
N VAL A 104 6.52 -2.04 -1.99
CA VAL A 104 5.44 -1.32 -1.33
C VAL A 104 5.89 0.12 -1.11
N GLY A 105 5.14 1.06 -1.68
CA GLY A 105 5.30 2.48 -1.48
C GLY A 105 4.46 2.96 -0.30
N TYR A 106 5.03 3.81 0.54
CA TYR A 106 4.30 4.48 1.62
C TYR A 106 4.10 5.95 1.25
N VAL A 107 2.84 6.39 1.25
CA VAL A 107 2.47 7.79 1.10
C VAL A 107 2.15 8.31 2.50
N ALA A 108 2.93 9.28 2.97
CA ALA A 108 2.73 9.91 4.27
C ALA A 108 1.74 11.08 4.19
N LYS A 109 1.07 11.38 5.30
CA LYS A 109 0.45 12.69 5.51
C LYS A 109 1.55 13.70 5.75
N ARG A 110 1.42 14.89 5.15
CA ARG A 110 2.29 16.02 5.44
C ARG A 110 2.01 16.47 6.88
N GLU A 111 3.05 16.57 7.69
CA GLU A 111 2.95 17.21 9.00
C GLU A 111 2.87 18.72 8.79
N VAL A 112 1.88 19.36 9.42
CA VAL A 112 1.64 20.81 9.38
C VAL A 112 2.27 21.46 10.60
#